data_AF-A0A6J6JKA5-F1
#
_entry.id   AF-A0A6J6JKA5-F1
#
_cell.length_a   1.000
_cell.length_b   1.000
_cell.length_c   1.000
_cell.angle_alpha   90.00
_cell.angle_beta   90.00
_cell.angle_gamma   90.00
#
_symmetry.space_group_name_H-M   'P 1'
#
loop_
_entity.id
_entity.type
_entity.pdbx_description
1 polymer ?
#
loop_
_entity_poly.entity_id
_entity_poly.type
_entity_poly.pdbx_seq_one_letter_code
_entity_poly.pdbx_strand_id
1 'polypeptide(L)'
;MILDMLAPWECVDAVAHVLEPGGVLAVYVATATQLSRVVEALRDNGRFTPCVSEEVLVRPWHVEGLAVRPEHRMIGHTGFVMTTRIVAPGVEIPPTKRHHTKPEYSVDDIEAWTPGATGQRSANDKTIRKTLRQAKQRADRSESP
;
A
#
# COMPACT_ATOMS: atom_id res chain seq x y z
N MET A 1 1.95 11.77 7.11
CA MET A 1 0.72 10.97 7.26
C MET A 1 1.03 9.51 7.05
N ILE A 2 0.33 8.61 7.74
CA ILE A 2 0.50 7.16 7.64
C ILE A 2 -0.84 6.53 7.27
N LEU A 3 -0.85 5.60 6.31
CA LEU A 3 -2.00 4.77 5.98
C LEU A 3 -1.68 3.30 6.28
N ASP A 4 -2.52 2.67 7.09
CA ASP A 4 -2.50 1.23 7.38
C ASP A 4 -3.94 0.69 7.25
N MET A 5 -4.27 0.25 6.04
CA MET A 5 -5.61 -0.22 5.69
C MET A 5 -5.58 -1.12 4.46
N LEU A 6 -6.70 -1.79 4.17
CA LEU A 6 -6.77 -2.76 3.07
C LEU A 6 -6.73 -2.12 1.67
N ALA A 7 -7.26 -0.90 1.52
CA ALA A 7 -7.40 -0.19 0.24
C ALA A 7 -6.88 1.25 0.28
N PRO A 8 -5.58 1.49 0.56
CA PRO A 8 -5.05 2.85 0.70
C PRO A 8 -5.04 3.65 -0.61
N TRP A 9 -5.13 2.98 -1.78
CA TRP A 9 -5.24 3.63 -3.10
C TRP A 9 -6.54 4.44 -3.26
N GLU A 10 -7.61 4.11 -2.53
CA GLU A 10 -8.89 4.85 -2.60
C GLU A 10 -8.79 6.22 -1.91
N CYS A 11 -7.75 6.45 -1.11
CA CYS A 11 -7.57 7.68 -0.37
C CYS A 11 -6.58 8.66 -1.03
N VAL A 12 -5.99 8.34 -2.18
CA VAL A 12 -4.91 9.14 -2.78
C VAL A 12 -5.31 10.60 -3.01
N ASP A 13 -6.52 10.86 -3.51
CA ASP A 13 -6.99 12.23 -3.73
C ASP A 13 -7.23 12.98 -2.42
N ALA A 14 -7.81 12.31 -1.42
CA ALA A 14 -8.00 12.88 -0.09
C ALA A 14 -6.65 13.20 0.56
N VAL A 15 -5.66 12.30 0.44
CA VAL A 15 -4.29 12.51 0.87
C VAL A 15 -3.67 13.73 0.19
N ALA A 16 -3.82 13.83 -1.13
CA ALA A 16 -3.28 14.94 -1.93
C ALA A 16 -3.95 16.29 -1.61
N HIS A 17 -5.16 16.26 -1.07
CA HIS A 17 -5.88 17.45 -0.62
C HIS A 17 -5.40 17.94 0.75
N VAL A 18 -5.11 17.03 1.69
CA VAL A 18 -4.79 17.40 3.08
C VAL A 18 -3.30 17.56 3.38
N LEU A 19 -2.41 16.98 2.56
CA LEU A 19 -0.97 17.13 2.79
C LEU A 19 -0.46 18.49 2.29
N GLU A 20 0.24 19.19 3.18
CA GLU A 20 1.04 20.36 2.82
C GLU A 20 2.16 19.99 1.83
N PRO A 21 2.54 20.89 0.91
CA PRO A 21 3.67 20.68 0.01
C PRO A 21 4.95 20.22 0.74
N GLY A 22 5.58 19.15 0.26
CA GLY A 22 6.75 18.52 0.89
C GLY A 22 6.40 17.51 2.00
N GLY A 23 5.12 17.40 2.38
CA GLY A 23 4.61 16.43 3.33
C GLY A 23 4.88 14.99 2.92
N VAL A 24 5.20 14.15 3.90
CA VAL A 24 5.51 12.72 3.69
C VAL A 24 4.26 11.88 3.83
N LEU A 25 4.03 11.01 2.86
CA LEU A 25 3.09 9.89 2.95
C LEU A 25 3.90 8.61 3.20
N ALA A 26 3.52 7.86 4.22
CA ALA A 26 3.95 6.48 4.43
C ALA A 26 2.72 5.55 4.35
N VAL A 27 2.86 4.41 3.69
CA VAL A 27 1.80 3.43 3.53
C VAL A 27 2.34 2.06 3.92
N TYR A 28 1.65 1.39 4.83
CA TYR A 28 1.91 -0.01 5.18
C TYR A 28 0.90 -0.91 4.48
N VAL A 29 1.37 -1.95 3.78
CA VAL A 29 0.53 -2.93 3.10
C VAL A 29 1.10 -4.34 3.24
N ALA A 30 0.23 -5.34 3.38
CA ALA A 30 0.63 -6.72 3.64
C ALA A 30 0.93 -7.54 2.37
N THR A 31 0.67 -7.02 1.17
CA THR A 31 0.83 -7.79 -0.07
C THR A 31 1.46 -6.97 -1.18
N ALA A 32 2.20 -7.63 -2.06
CA ALA A 32 2.84 -7.00 -3.21
C ALA A 32 1.82 -6.41 -4.20
N THR A 33 0.63 -7.01 -4.33
CA THR A 33 -0.44 -6.48 -5.19
C THR A 33 -1.06 -5.21 -4.61
N GLN A 34 -1.25 -5.12 -3.30
CA GLN A 34 -1.64 -3.87 -2.65
C GLN A 34 -0.57 -2.80 -2.85
N LEU A 35 0.71 -3.14 -2.66
CA LEU A 35 1.83 -2.22 -2.89
C LEU A 35 1.82 -1.67 -4.32
N SER A 36 1.73 -2.56 -5.32
CA SER A 36 1.66 -2.18 -6.73
C SER A 36 0.50 -1.22 -6.99
N ARG A 37 -0.70 -1.53 -6.49
CA ARG A 37 -1.89 -0.70 -6.71
C ARG A 37 -1.77 0.70 -6.10
N VAL A 38 -1.18 0.83 -4.92
CA VAL A 38 -0.93 2.14 -4.30
C VAL A 38 0.07 2.95 -5.11
N VAL A 39 1.15 2.32 -5.55
CA VAL A 39 2.20 2.99 -6.34
C VAL A 39 1.64 3.49 -7.67
N GLU A 40 0.85 2.68 -8.38
CA GLU A 40 0.21 3.13 -9.63
C GLU A 40 -0.79 4.26 -9.37
N ALA A 41 -1.65 4.16 -8.34
CA ALA A 41 -2.59 5.23 -8.02
C ALA A 41 -1.90 6.57 -7.69
N LEU A 42 -0.76 6.54 -6.98
CA LEU A 42 0.04 7.75 -6.70
C LEU A 42 0.72 8.30 -7.96
N ARG A 43 1.14 7.44 -8.89
CA ARG A 43 1.68 7.87 -10.19
C ARG A 43 0.61 8.52 -11.05
N ASP A 44 -0.57 7.90 -11.14
CA ASP A 44 -1.71 8.42 -11.91
C ASP A 44 -2.16 9.79 -11.37
N ASN A 45 -2.09 10.00 -10.06
CA ASN A 45 -2.36 11.30 -9.45
C ASN A 45 -1.32 12.38 -9.82
N GLY A 46 -0.06 12.00 -10.05
CA GLY A 46 0.98 12.88 -10.57
C GLY A 46 1.51 13.97 -9.63
N ARG A 47 1.01 14.07 -8.39
CA ARG A 47 1.44 15.07 -7.39
C ARG A 47 2.42 14.53 -6.36
N PHE A 48 2.90 13.29 -6.53
CA PHE A 48 3.81 12.63 -5.60
C PHE A 48 5.13 12.32 -6.25
N THR A 49 6.22 12.52 -5.52
CA THR A 49 7.55 12.09 -5.92
C THR A 49 7.57 10.56 -6.17
N PRO A 50 8.60 10.05 -6.85
CA PRO A 50 8.79 8.61 -6.98
C PRO A 50 8.69 7.89 -5.63
N CYS A 51 7.89 6.83 -5.58
CA CYS A 51 7.69 6.04 -4.38
C CYS A 51 8.93 5.20 -4.08
N VAL A 52 9.32 5.16 -2.81
CA VAL A 52 10.35 4.24 -2.29
C VAL A 52 9.63 3.14 -1.52
N SER A 53 9.84 1.88 -1.88
CA SER A 53 9.16 0.73 -1.26
C SER A 53 10.18 -0.23 -0.66
N GLU A 54 9.98 -0.59 0.59
CA GLU A 54 10.92 -1.40 1.37
C GLU A 54 10.18 -2.53 2.11
N GLU A 55 10.88 -3.64 2.27
CA GLU A 55 10.51 -4.74 3.17
C GLU A 55 11.67 -4.99 4.12
N VAL A 56 11.37 -5.24 5.39
CA VAL A 56 12.39 -5.48 6.43
C VAL A 56 12.27 -6.90 6.95
N LEU A 57 13.35 -7.67 6.78
CA LEU A 57 13.49 -9.00 7.37
C LEU A 57 14.35 -8.90 8.64
N VAL A 58 13.76 -9.23 9.79
CA VAL A 58 14.48 -9.28 11.07
C VAL A 58 14.88 -10.72 11.35
N ARG A 59 16.19 -11.01 11.35
CA ARG A 59 16.76 -12.35 11.61
C ARG A 59 17.49 -12.37 12.96
N PRO A 60 16.89 -12.96 14.01
CA PRO A 60 17.53 -13.04 15.32
C PRO A 60 18.75 -13.98 15.31
N TRP A 61 19.69 -13.72 16.20
CA TRP A 61 20.87 -14.55 16.44
C TRP A 61 20.83 -15.12 17.86
N HIS A 62 21.16 -16.40 17.97
CA HIS A 62 21.46 -17.06 19.22
C HIS A 62 22.95 -16.91 19.52
N VAL A 63 23.29 -16.38 20.69
CA VAL A 63 24.66 -16.11 21.11
C VAL A 63 24.85 -16.59 22.55
N GLU A 64 25.30 -17.82 22.72
CA GLU A 64 25.57 -18.42 24.03
C GLU A 64 26.86 -19.27 23.99
N GLY A 65 27.91 -18.82 24.69
CA GLY A 65 29.19 -19.52 24.72
C GLY A 65 29.79 -19.72 23.32
N LEU A 66 30.02 -20.99 22.93
CA LEU A 66 30.48 -21.36 21.59
C LEU A 66 29.35 -21.52 20.56
N ALA A 67 28.09 -21.46 20.99
CA ALA A 67 26.93 -21.54 20.11
C ALA A 67 26.56 -20.12 19.61
N VAL A 68 27.19 -19.71 18.51
CA VAL A 68 26.89 -18.45 17.81
C VAL A 68 26.34 -18.76 16.43
N ARG A 69 25.03 -18.56 16.24
CA ARG A 69 24.35 -18.88 14.98
C ARG A 69 23.03 -18.11 14.84
N PRO A 70 22.48 -17.95 13.63
CA PRO A 70 21.12 -17.48 13.46
C PRO A 70 20.10 -18.41 14.14
N GLU A 71 18.97 -17.84 14.56
CA GLU A 71 17.84 -18.64 15.03
C GLU A 71 17.27 -19.53 13.93
N HIS A 72 16.74 -20.71 14.31
CA HIS A 72 16.21 -21.69 13.36
C HIS A 72 14.89 -21.24 12.71
N ARG A 73 14.14 -20.37 13.38
CA ARG A 73 12.87 -19.84 12.89
C ARG A 73 12.91 -18.32 12.92
N MET A 74 12.35 -17.71 11.87
CA MET A 74 12.09 -16.28 11.80
C MET A 74 10.74 -16.03 11.14
N ILE A 75 10.25 -14.80 11.27
CA ILE A 75 9.11 -14.32 10.50
C ILE A 75 9.65 -13.88 9.13
N GLY A 76 9.25 -14.59 8.07
CA GLY A 76 9.77 -14.36 6.72
C GLY A 76 9.13 -13.19 5.98
N HIS A 77 7.96 -12.74 6.43
CA HIS A 77 7.23 -11.62 5.84
C HIS A 77 6.25 -11.03 6.86
N THR A 78 6.06 -9.72 6.82
CA THR A 78 5.00 -9.02 7.56
C THR A 78 4.24 -8.07 6.64
N GLY A 79 4.99 -7.23 5.92
CA GLY A 79 4.44 -6.30 4.95
C GLY A 79 5.52 -5.41 4.37
N PHE A 80 5.08 -4.46 3.55
CA PHE A 80 5.89 -3.45 2.91
C PHE A 80 5.60 -2.09 3.53
N VAL A 81 6.63 -1.25 3.63
CA VAL A 81 6.49 0.17 3.89
C VAL A 81 6.86 0.91 2.62
N MET A 82 5.92 1.69 2.10
CA MET A 82 6.15 2.59 0.97
C MET A 82 6.12 4.02 1.45
N THR A 83 7.06 4.84 0.99
CA THR A 83 7.10 6.28 1.28
C THR A 83 7.17 7.12 0.02
N THR A 84 6.56 8.30 0.08
CA THR A 84 6.66 9.34 -0.96
C THR A 84 6.43 10.73 -0.35
N ARG A 85 6.69 11.79 -1.12
CA ARG A 85 6.43 13.18 -0.75
C ARG A 85 5.50 13.82 -1.75
N ILE A 86 4.57 14.64 -1.27
CA ILE A 86 3.74 15.46 -2.14
C ILE A 86 4.54 16.67 -2.64
N VAL A 87 4.38 17.05 -3.90
CA VAL A 87 4.97 18.27 -4.47
C VAL A 87 3.98 19.43 -4.41
N ALA A 88 4.50 20.66 -4.45
CA ALA A 88 3.66 21.84 -4.58
C ALA A 88 2.88 21.81 -5.91
N PRO A 89 1.67 22.39 -5.97
CA PRO A 89 0.93 22.53 -7.23
C PRO A 89 1.76 23.20 -8.32
N GLY A 90 1.68 22.69 -9.55
CA GLY A 90 2.41 23.24 -10.70
C GLY A 90 3.89 22.86 -10.81
N VAL A 91 4.41 22.05 -9.87
CA VAL A 91 5.77 21.50 -9.96
C VAL A 91 5.78 20.29 -10.88
N GLU A 92 6.58 20.35 -11.95
CA GLU A 92 6.88 19.19 -12.77
C GLU A 92 7.82 18.23 -12.04
N ILE A 93 7.45 16.96 -11.99
CA ILE A 93 8.25 15.92 -11.35
C ILE A 93 9.27 15.41 -12.37
N PRO A 94 10.59 15.48 -12.07
CA PRO A 94 11.59 14.94 -12.97
C PRO A 94 11.33 13.47 -13.28
N PRO A 95 11.44 13.04 -14.54
CA PRO A 95 11.26 11.64 -14.88
C PRO A 95 12.31 10.80 -14.16
N THR A 96 11.87 9.79 -13.43
CA THR A 96 12.79 8.77 -12.90
C THR A 96 13.54 8.09 -14.02
N LYS A 97 14.87 7.99 -13.88
CA LYS A 97 15.70 7.18 -14.78
C LYS A 97 15.21 5.73 -14.72
N ARG A 98 14.42 5.33 -15.72
CA ARG A 98 14.05 3.94 -15.92
C ARG A 98 15.26 3.24 -16.54
N HIS A 99 15.74 2.17 -15.90
CA HIS A 99 16.40 1.13 -16.69
C HIS A 99 15.31 0.52 -17.57
N HIS A 100 15.19 1.02 -18.80
CA HIS A 100 14.35 0.43 -19.83
C HIS A 100 15.01 -0.89 -20.26
N THR A 101 14.98 -1.90 -19.40
CA THR A 101 14.97 -3.28 -19.88
C THR A 101 13.63 -3.45 -20.59
N LYS A 102 13.65 -3.93 -21.84
CA LYS A 102 12.40 -4.30 -22.53
C LYS A 102 11.59 -5.18 -21.59
N PRO A 103 10.31 -4.86 -21.30
CA PRO A 103 9.48 -5.77 -20.54
C PRO A 103 9.42 -7.09 -21.31
N GLU A 104 9.86 -8.17 -20.64
CA GLU A 104 9.84 -9.52 -21.20
C GLU A 104 8.44 -10.15 -21.17
N TYR A 105 7.47 -9.41 -20.64
CA TYR A 105 6.08 -9.80 -20.45
C TYR A 105 5.16 -9.17 -21.50
N SER A 106 4.13 -9.91 -21.90
CA SER A 106 3.10 -9.50 -22.86
C SER A 106 2.01 -8.63 -22.22
N VAL A 107 1.19 -7.99 -23.04
CA VAL A 107 0.01 -7.24 -22.56
C VAL A 107 -0.98 -8.18 -21.86
N ASP A 108 -1.07 -9.43 -22.33
CA ASP A 108 -1.91 -10.47 -21.70
C ASP A 108 -1.40 -10.85 -20.30
N ASP A 109 -0.08 -10.85 -20.09
CA ASP A 109 0.53 -11.08 -18.76
C ASP A 109 0.23 -9.91 -17.81
N ILE A 110 0.20 -8.68 -18.32
CA ILE A 110 -0.18 -7.50 -17.54
C ILE A 110 -1.65 -7.62 -17.12
N GLU A 111 -2.54 -7.97 -18.05
CA GLU A 111 -3.97 -8.15 -17.73
C GLU A 111 -4.18 -9.23 -16.68
N ALA A 112 -3.48 -10.38 -16.76
CA ALA A 112 -3.60 -11.47 -15.79
C ALA A 112 -3.22 -11.06 -14.34
N TRP A 113 -2.35 -10.06 -14.17
CA TRP A 113 -1.81 -9.63 -12.88
C TRP A 113 -2.24 -8.22 -12.45
N THR A 114 -2.98 -7.48 -13.28
CA THR A 114 -3.48 -6.13 -12.96
C THR A 114 -4.80 -6.15 -12.17
N PRO A 115 -5.17 -5.02 -11.53
CA PRO A 115 -6.42 -4.89 -10.79
C PRO A 115 -7.62 -5.05 -11.75
N GLY A 116 -8.23 -6.24 -11.74
CA GLY A 116 -9.31 -6.66 -12.64
C GLY A 116 -9.30 -8.18 -12.87
N ALA A 117 -8.12 -8.79 -13.05
CA ALA A 117 -7.95 -10.24 -13.18
C ALA A 117 -7.70 -10.95 -11.85
N THR A 118 -7.02 -10.28 -10.90
CA THR A 118 -7.06 -10.68 -9.49
C THR A 118 -8.49 -10.43 -9.01
N GLY A 119 -9.30 -11.48 -8.90
CA GLY A 119 -10.74 -11.45 -8.58
C GLY A 119 -11.13 -10.84 -7.22
N GLN A 120 -10.65 -9.63 -6.91
CA GLN A 120 -11.16 -8.78 -5.87
C GLN A 120 -12.61 -8.47 -6.22
N ARG A 121 -13.51 -9.19 -5.55
CA ARG A 121 -14.94 -8.91 -5.59
C ARG A 121 -15.14 -7.49 -5.08
N SER A 122 -15.54 -6.57 -5.95
CA SER A 122 -16.16 -5.33 -5.50
C SER A 122 -17.43 -5.69 -4.71
N ALA A 123 -17.59 -5.09 -3.54
CA ALA A 123 -18.79 -5.33 -2.75
C ALA A 123 -19.99 -4.80 -3.54
N ASN A 124 -20.96 -5.68 -3.84
CA ASN A 124 -22.19 -5.28 -4.49
C ASN A 124 -22.95 -4.28 -3.61
N ASP A 125 -23.70 -3.37 -4.23
CA ASP A 125 -24.43 -2.26 -3.60
C ASP A 125 -25.32 -2.71 -2.43
N LYS A 126 -25.94 -3.88 -2.58
CA LYS A 126 -26.76 -4.53 -1.54
C LYS A 126 -25.95 -4.93 -0.31
N THR A 127 -24.72 -5.40 -0.51
CA THR A 127 -23.79 -5.81 0.55
C THR A 127 -23.28 -4.57 1.29
N ILE A 128 -22.92 -3.51 0.57
CA ILE A 128 -22.49 -2.23 1.16
C ILE A 128 -23.59 -1.66 2.06
N ARG A 129 -24.84 -1.60 1.58
CA ARG A 129 -25.99 -1.12 2.37
C ARG A 129 -26.25 -1.97 3.61
N LYS A 130 -26.10 -3.29 3.52
CA LYS A 130 -26.27 -4.20 4.66
C LYS A 130 -25.20 -3.97 5.71
N THR A 131 -23.94 -3.83 5.32
CA THR A 131 -22.81 -3.57 6.22
C THR A 131 -22.97 -2.22 6.91
N LEU A 132 -23.37 -1.17 6.18
CA LEU A 132 -23.67 0.15 6.76
C LEU A 132 -24.80 0.09 7.81
N ARG A 133 -25.87 -0.66 7.53
CA ARG A 133 -26.98 -0.85 8.47
C ARG A 133 -26.54 -1.58 9.74
N GLN A 134 -25.67 -2.59 9.60
CA GLN A 134 -25.14 -3.35 10.73
C GLN A 134 -24.15 -2.53 11.57
N ALA A 135 -23.33 -1.69 10.94
CA ALA A 135 -22.44 -0.77 11.63
C ALA A 135 -23.23 0.25 12.47
N LYS A 136 -24.30 0.84 11.90
CA LYS A 136 -25.22 1.72 12.65
C LYS A 136 -25.89 1.02 13.83
N GLN A 137 -26.45 -0.18 13.62
CA GLN A 137 -27.05 -0.94 14.73
C GLN A 137 -26.06 -1.30 15.84
N ARG A 138 -24.79 -1.51 15.52
CA ARG A 138 -23.75 -1.75 16.54
C ARG A 138 -23.41 -0.48 17.30
N ALA A 139 -23.32 0.67 16.61
CA ALA A 139 -23.09 1.97 17.24
C ALA A 139 -24.25 2.37 18.18
N ASP A 140 -25.50 2.22 17.73
CA ASP A 140 -26.69 2.51 18.53
C ASP A 140 -26.78 1.62 19.78
N ARG A 141 -26.29 0.37 19.67
CA ARG A 141 -26.24 -0.59 20.78
C ARG A 141 -25.09 -0.31 21.77
N SER A 142 -24.02 0.35 21.34
CA SER A 142 -22.94 0.81 22.22
C SER A 142 -23.24 2.14 22.92
N GLU A 143 -24.21 2.92 22.42
CA GLU A 143 -24.65 4.19 23.01
C GLU A 143 -25.87 4.07 23.93
N SER A 144 -26.46 2.87 24.05
CA SER A 144 -27.50 2.59 25.05
C SER A 144 -26.85 2.19 26.38
N PRO A 145 -27.15 2.88 27.50
CA PRO A 145 -26.51 2.66 28.80
C PRO A 145 -26.87 1.32 29.46
#